data_AF-A0A194REZ1-F1
#
_entry.id   AF-A0A194REZ1-F1
#
_cell.length_a   1.000
_cell.length_b   1.000
_cell.length_c   1.000
_cell.angle_alpha   90.00
_cell.angle_beta   90.00
_cell.angle_gamma   90.00
#
_symmetry.space_group_name_H-M   'P 1'
#
loop_
_entity.id
_entity.type
_entity.pdbx_description
1 polymer ?
#
loop_
_entity_poly.entity_id
_entity_poly.type
_entity_poly.pdbx_seq_one_letter_code
_entity_poly.pdbx_strand_id
1 'polypeptide(L)'
;MYGKLIIKAFIILSAAWLAYGAVNCTAAGRFADPADSTCKNYTLCVLVTSNNSYIGYNYVCPTTSLFNPITAQCTTAYSCNGTSTNTTSTNTTSSSVCTTDGFVADPTSTDCSSYIQCVLINGAFLETTLTCPTGTFYNPNTTLCEVNYVCAFTCTAAGRFANSADTTCQTYYLCVLTTTGTYIQYQYNCPTISVFSPVTRMCTTSYTCPTASG
;
A
#
# COMPACT_ATOMS: atom_id res chain seq x y z
N MET A 1 -42.44 -58.69 32.90
CA MET A 1 -41.26 -58.85 32.02
C MET A 1 -41.13 -57.55 31.22
N TYR A 2 -40.59 -56.49 31.81
CA TYR A 2 -39.19 -56.05 31.65
C TYR A 2 -38.66 -56.10 30.22
N GLY A 3 -38.50 -54.92 29.63
CA GLY A 3 -37.78 -54.67 28.38
C GLY A 3 -37.47 -53.17 28.23
N LYS A 4 -36.60 -52.65 29.10
CA LYS A 4 -35.88 -51.38 28.89
C LYS A 4 -34.98 -51.53 27.66
N LEU A 5 -34.89 -50.53 26.79
CA LEU A 5 -33.62 -49.85 26.50
C LEU A 5 -33.83 -48.59 25.65
N ILE A 6 -33.40 -47.49 26.25
CA ILE A 6 -33.29 -46.15 25.73
C ILE A 6 -32.10 -46.12 24.76
N ILE A 7 -32.30 -45.69 23.50
CA ILE A 7 -31.23 -45.03 22.75
C ILE A 7 -31.81 -43.79 22.08
N LYS A 8 -31.52 -42.66 22.71
CA LYS A 8 -31.64 -41.32 22.13
C LYS A 8 -30.66 -41.23 20.97
N ALA A 9 -31.13 -41.33 19.73
CA ALA A 9 -30.37 -40.81 18.60
C ALA A 9 -30.77 -39.35 18.40
N PHE A 10 -30.17 -38.49 19.24
CA PHE A 10 -29.93 -37.10 18.90
C PHE A 10 -29.17 -37.13 17.56
N ILE A 11 -29.89 -37.00 16.45
CA ILE A 11 -29.28 -36.48 15.23
C ILE A 11 -29.01 -35.03 15.58
N ILE A 12 -27.83 -34.82 16.18
CA ILE A 12 -27.14 -33.54 16.23
C ILE A 12 -26.95 -33.25 14.75
N LEU A 13 -27.94 -32.57 14.18
CA LEU A 13 -27.83 -31.84 12.94
C LEU A 13 -26.66 -30.90 13.24
N SER A 14 -25.48 -31.32 12.80
CA SER A 14 -24.26 -30.56 12.92
C SER A 14 -24.58 -29.24 12.29
N ALA A 15 -24.85 -28.25 13.14
CA ALA A 15 -24.71 -26.86 12.81
C ALA A 15 -23.22 -26.73 12.47
N ALA A 16 -22.89 -27.05 11.23
CA ALA A 16 -21.78 -26.43 10.56
C ALA A 16 -22.19 -24.95 10.56
N TRP A 17 -21.90 -24.29 11.67
CA TRP A 17 -21.65 -22.87 11.64
C TRP A 17 -20.59 -22.75 10.57
N LEU A 18 -21.01 -22.27 9.41
CA LEU A 18 -20.12 -21.57 8.53
C LEU A 18 -19.51 -20.51 9.45
N ALA A 19 -18.33 -20.80 9.99
CA ALA A 19 -17.47 -19.80 10.54
C ALA A 19 -17.09 -18.96 9.32
N TYR A 20 -17.97 -18.02 8.97
CA TYR A 20 -17.68 -16.96 8.01
C TYR A 20 -16.36 -16.37 8.49
N GLY A 21 -15.32 -16.51 7.68
CA GLY A 21 -13.95 -16.20 8.08
C GLY A 21 -13.90 -14.75 8.55
N ALA A 22 -13.83 -14.54 9.86
CA ALA A 22 -13.66 -13.22 10.41
C ALA A 22 -12.34 -12.65 9.89
N VAL A 23 -12.35 -11.40 9.44
CA VAL A 23 -11.13 -10.68 9.08
C VAL A 23 -10.17 -10.76 10.27
N ASN A 24 -8.99 -11.35 10.04
CA ASN A 24 -7.97 -11.46 11.07
C ASN A 24 -7.28 -10.11 11.23
N CYS A 25 -7.64 -9.37 12.28
CA CYS A 25 -7.08 -8.05 12.54
C CYS A 25 -5.62 -8.16 13.00
N THR A 26 -4.68 -7.93 12.07
CA THR A 26 -3.23 -7.84 12.34
C THR A 26 -2.71 -6.41 12.31
N ALA A 27 -3.52 -5.46 11.84
CA ALA A 27 -3.22 -4.03 11.80
C ALA A 27 -4.50 -3.21 12.06
N ALA A 28 -4.35 -1.95 12.48
CA ALA A 28 -5.47 -1.02 12.59
C ALA A 28 -5.87 -0.54 11.20
N GLY A 29 -7.17 -0.46 10.90
CA GLY A 29 -7.64 -0.05 9.59
C GLY A 29 -9.00 -0.66 9.21
N ARG A 30 -9.44 -0.39 7.98
CA ARG A 30 -10.67 -0.97 7.41
C ARG A 30 -10.29 -1.94 6.31
N PHE A 31 -10.79 -3.16 6.38
CA PHE A 31 -10.41 -4.24 5.47
C PHE A 31 -11.66 -4.85 4.86
N ALA A 32 -11.60 -5.16 3.56
CA ALA A 32 -12.69 -5.85 2.89
C ALA A 32 -12.89 -7.22 3.52
N ASP A 33 -14.13 -7.67 3.62
CA ASP A 33 -14.43 -9.04 3.98
C ASP A 33 -14.03 -9.96 2.79
N PRO A 34 -13.02 -10.84 2.93
CA PRO A 34 -12.54 -11.68 1.85
C PRO A 34 -13.58 -12.73 1.40
N ALA A 35 -14.56 -13.04 2.25
CA ALA A 35 -15.64 -13.96 1.93
C ALA A 35 -16.84 -13.25 1.27
N ASP A 36 -16.85 -11.91 1.26
CA ASP A 36 -17.95 -11.15 0.70
C ASP A 36 -17.78 -10.89 -0.80
N SER A 37 -18.41 -11.76 -1.60
CA SER A 37 -18.55 -11.58 -3.04
C SER A 37 -19.36 -10.35 -3.48
N THR A 38 -20.06 -9.68 -2.56
CA THR A 38 -20.86 -8.48 -2.85
C THR A 38 -20.11 -7.17 -2.58
N CYS A 39 -18.90 -7.24 -2.02
CA CYS A 39 -18.08 -6.09 -1.59
C CYS A 39 -18.84 -5.05 -0.75
N LYS A 40 -19.83 -5.48 0.03
CA LYS A 40 -20.62 -4.64 0.93
C LYS A 40 -20.05 -4.64 2.34
N ASN A 41 -19.43 -5.74 2.75
CA ASN A 41 -18.98 -5.97 4.10
C ASN A 41 -17.50 -5.60 4.23
N TYR A 42 -17.17 -4.95 5.34
CA TYR A 42 -15.80 -4.65 5.73
C TYR A 42 -15.66 -4.73 7.25
N THR A 43 -14.45 -5.02 7.73
CA THR A 43 -14.13 -5.02 9.15
C THR A 43 -13.24 -3.83 9.48
N LEU A 44 -13.64 -3.06 10.49
CA LEU A 44 -12.81 -2.06 11.14
C LEU A 44 -12.02 -2.73 12.27
N CYS A 45 -10.71 -2.79 12.13
CA CYS A 45 -9.80 -3.27 13.16
C CYS A 45 -9.28 -2.09 13.98
N VAL A 46 -9.51 -2.12 15.28
CA VAL A 46 -9.10 -1.10 16.24
C VAL A 46 -8.07 -1.68 17.20
N LEU A 47 -6.94 -1.00 17.36
CA LEU A 47 -5.90 -1.38 18.33
C LEU A 47 -6.36 -1.09 19.76
N VAL A 48 -6.26 -2.10 20.61
CA VAL A 48 -6.41 -1.99 22.06
C VAL A 48 -5.02 -1.82 22.65
N THR A 49 -4.70 -0.60 23.07
CA THR A 49 -3.36 -0.22 23.53
C THR A 49 -2.96 -0.85 24.87
N SER A 50 -3.92 -1.35 25.66
CA SER A 50 -3.64 -1.96 26.98
C SER A 50 -3.00 -3.34 26.91
N ASN A 51 -3.22 -4.07 25.82
CA ASN A 51 -2.70 -5.43 25.64
C ASN A 51 -2.13 -5.68 24.22
N ASN A 52 -1.97 -4.62 23.43
CA ASN A 52 -1.47 -4.66 22.05
C ASN A 52 -2.20 -5.68 21.16
N SER A 53 -3.51 -5.82 21.37
CA SER A 53 -4.39 -6.69 20.57
C SER A 53 -5.32 -5.85 19.68
N TYR A 54 -5.97 -6.48 18.71
CA TYR A 54 -6.93 -5.81 17.85
C TYR A 54 -8.34 -6.34 18.07
N ILE A 55 -9.32 -5.44 18.10
CA ILE A 55 -10.74 -5.77 18.06
C ILE A 55 -11.27 -5.45 16.66
N GLY A 56 -11.94 -6.42 16.04
CA GLY A 56 -12.63 -6.24 14.76
C GLY A 56 -14.11 -5.92 14.94
N TYR A 57 -14.60 -4.91 14.23
CA TYR A 57 -16.02 -4.56 14.15
C TYR A 57 -16.49 -4.70 12.70
N ASN A 58 -17.50 -5.53 12.47
CA ASN A 58 -18.04 -5.76 11.12
C ASN A 58 -19.05 -4.68 10.76
N TYR A 59 -18.92 -4.14 9.56
CA TYR A 59 -19.77 -3.08 9.02
C TYR A 59 -20.21 -3.42 7.61
N VAL A 60 -21.33 -2.82 7.20
CA VAL A 60 -21.88 -2.91 5.85
C VAL A 60 -21.90 -1.50 5.25
N CYS A 61 -21.46 -1.35 4.00
CA CYS A 61 -21.50 -0.08 3.30
C CYS A 61 -22.96 0.38 3.08
N PRO A 62 -23.29 1.65 3.42
CA PRO A 62 -24.65 2.16 3.32
C PRO A 62 -25.13 2.24 1.85
N THR A 63 -26.47 2.26 1.69
CA THR A 63 -27.15 2.48 0.40
C THR A 63 -26.65 1.57 -0.73
N THR A 64 -26.28 2.12 -1.89
CA THR A 64 -25.72 1.41 -3.05
C THR A 64 -24.19 1.44 -3.09
N SER A 65 -23.53 2.08 -2.11
CA SER A 65 -22.06 2.17 -2.08
C SER A 65 -21.40 0.82 -1.79
N LEU A 66 -20.21 0.60 -2.35
CA LEU A 66 -19.43 -0.63 -2.20
C LEU A 66 -18.11 -0.33 -1.51
N PHE A 67 -17.63 -1.26 -0.70
CA PHE A 67 -16.35 -1.12 -0.02
C PHE A 67 -15.22 -1.27 -1.02
N ASN A 68 -14.49 -0.19 -1.24
CA ASN A 68 -13.28 -0.19 -2.03
C ASN A 68 -12.09 -0.55 -1.14
N PRO A 69 -11.49 -1.75 -1.27
CA PRO A 69 -10.33 -2.15 -0.46
C PRO A 69 -9.09 -1.28 -0.71
N ILE A 70 -9.03 -0.57 -1.85
CA ILE A 70 -7.91 0.30 -2.22
C ILE A 70 -7.96 1.60 -1.39
N THR A 71 -9.14 2.21 -1.27
CA THR A 71 -9.32 3.46 -0.51
C THR A 71 -9.77 3.22 0.92
N ALA A 72 -10.03 1.96 1.31
CA ALA A 72 -10.57 1.56 2.60
C ALA A 72 -11.90 2.26 2.96
N GLN A 73 -12.69 2.62 1.95
CA GLN A 73 -13.90 3.42 2.08
C GLN A 73 -15.06 2.85 1.27
N CYS A 74 -16.27 3.11 1.76
CA CYS A 74 -17.49 2.88 0.98
C CYS A 74 -17.64 3.98 -0.07
N THR A 75 -17.70 3.61 -1.34
CA THR A 75 -17.84 4.54 -2.47
C THR A 75 -18.76 3.97 -3.53
N THR A 76 -19.46 4.83 -4.26
CA THR A 76 -20.27 4.45 -5.43
C THR A 76 -19.43 4.31 -6.70
N ALA A 77 -18.18 4.77 -6.69
CA ALA A 77 -17.25 4.71 -7.80
C ALA A 77 -16.44 3.39 -7.86
N TYR A 78 -16.71 2.45 -6.95
CA TYR A 78 -16.05 1.15 -6.92
C TYR A 78 -16.92 0.08 -7.58
N SER A 79 -16.37 -0.63 -8.55
CA SER A 79 -17.00 -1.79 -9.18
C SER A 79 -16.52 -3.07 -8.50
N CYS A 80 -17.44 -3.78 -7.85
CA CYS A 80 -17.17 -5.08 -7.23
C CYS A 80 -17.07 -6.16 -8.33
N ASN A 81 -15.85 -6.49 -8.75
CA ASN A 81 -15.62 -7.54 -9.75
C ASN A 81 -14.89 -8.72 -9.13
N GLY A 82 -15.65 -9.76 -8.79
CA GLY A 82 -15.11 -11.12 -8.75
C GLY A 82 -14.74 -11.54 -10.18
N THR A 83 -13.45 -11.79 -10.41
CA THR A 83 -12.83 -12.30 -11.66
C THR A 83 -12.42 -11.23 -12.70
N SER A 84 -11.11 -11.19 -12.95
CA SER A 84 -10.30 -10.22 -13.73
C SER A 84 -10.61 -10.13 -15.23
N THR A 85 -10.40 -8.95 -15.83
CA THR A 85 -9.71 -8.78 -17.13
C THR A 85 -9.16 -7.36 -17.30
N ASN A 86 -7.83 -7.27 -17.45
CA ASN A 86 -7.01 -6.32 -18.20
C ASN A 86 -7.44 -4.84 -18.33
N THR A 87 -6.68 -3.97 -17.65
CA THR A 87 -6.03 -2.83 -18.33
C THR A 87 -4.56 -2.81 -17.95
N THR A 88 -3.74 -3.29 -18.88
CA THR A 88 -2.28 -3.25 -18.86
C THR A 88 -1.79 -1.81 -18.93
N SER A 89 -1.01 -1.38 -17.94
CA SER A 89 0.07 -0.42 -18.16
C SER A 89 1.36 -1.07 -17.70
N THR A 90 1.93 -1.87 -18.60
CA THR A 90 3.31 -2.35 -18.49
C THR A 90 4.23 -1.18 -18.76
N ASN A 91 4.80 -0.60 -17.70
CA ASN A 91 6.11 0.01 -17.80
C ASN A 91 7.09 -0.87 -17.02
N THR A 92 7.64 -1.83 -17.74
CA THR A 92 8.75 -2.68 -17.35
C THR A 92 10.02 -1.84 -17.23
N THR A 93 10.39 -1.49 -16.00
CA THR A 93 11.82 -1.35 -15.65
C THR A 93 12.02 -1.95 -14.27
N SER A 94 12.62 -3.12 -14.27
CA SER A 94 12.84 -4.01 -13.15
C SER A 94 13.71 -3.37 -12.08
N SER A 95 13.08 -3.07 -10.94
CA SER A 95 13.71 -3.09 -9.62
C SER A 95 12.55 -3.24 -8.63
N SER A 96 12.22 -4.48 -8.24
CA SER A 96 11.10 -4.72 -7.32
C SER A 96 11.44 -4.10 -5.96
N VAL A 97 10.73 -3.04 -5.59
CA VAL A 97 10.90 -2.34 -4.29
C VAL A 97 10.27 -3.19 -3.19
N CYS A 98 9.29 -4.02 -3.53
CA CYS A 98 8.58 -4.87 -2.60
C CYS A 98 9.40 -6.09 -2.17
N THR A 99 9.62 -6.21 -0.85
CA THR A 99 10.21 -7.40 -0.22
C THR A 99 9.25 -8.12 0.72
N THR A 100 8.13 -7.47 1.08
CA THR A 100 7.06 -8.00 1.94
C THR A 100 5.72 -7.39 1.50
N ASP A 101 4.62 -8.05 1.87
CA ASP A 101 3.28 -7.46 1.78
C ASP A 101 3.21 -6.17 2.60
N GLY A 102 2.53 -5.16 2.07
CA GLY A 102 2.30 -3.90 2.77
C GLY A 102 2.41 -2.67 1.88
N PHE A 103 2.78 -1.56 2.48
CA PHE A 103 3.00 -0.29 1.78
C PHE A 103 4.45 0.13 1.95
N VAL A 104 5.04 0.64 0.87
CA VAL A 104 6.43 1.13 0.84
C VAL A 104 6.48 2.50 0.17
N ALA A 105 7.52 3.27 0.47
CA ALA A 105 7.75 4.53 -0.22
C ALA A 105 7.94 4.29 -1.71
N ASP A 106 7.30 5.10 -2.54
CA ASP A 106 7.53 5.08 -3.98
C ASP A 106 8.89 5.76 -4.26
N PRO A 107 9.91 5.02 -4.75
CA PRO A 107 11.24 5.58 -4.99
C PRO A 107 11.27 6.59 -6.15
N THR A 108 10.18 6.69 -6.92
CA THR A 108 10.00 7.69 -7.97
C THR A 108 9.27 8.93 -7.48
N SER A 109 8.63 8.85 -6.31
CA SER A 109 7.99 9.95 -5.62
C SER A 109 9.04 10.91 -5.10
N THR A 110 9.06 12.10 -5.67
CA THR A 110 9.95 13.17 -5.22
C THR A 110 9.41 13.76 -3.92
N ASP A 111 8.18 14.19 -3.90
CA ASP A 111 7.57 14.91 -2.78
C ASP A 111 6.91 14.00 -1.73
N CYS A 112 7.16 12.68 -1.78
CA CYS A 112 6.48 11.68 -0.96
C CYS A 112 4.94 11.71 -1.14
N SER A 113 4.43 12.28 -2.22
CA SER A 113 2.99 12.31 -2.51
C SER A 113 2.47 10.97 -3.02
N SER A 114 3.34 10.10 -3.55
CA SER A 114 3.00 8.71 -3.88
C SER A 114 3.75 7.67 -3.05
N TYR A 115 3.16 6.48 -2.99
CA TYR A 115 3.64 5.27 -2.32
C TYR A 115 3.25 4.03 -3.12
N ILE A 116 3.84 2.87 -2.83
CA ILE A 116 3.55 1.61 -3.53
C ILE A 116 2.88 0.65 -2.57
N GLN A 117 1.76 0.06 -2.99
CA GLN A 117 1.18 -1.11 -2.38
C GLN A 117 1.83 -2.37 -2.96
N CYS A 118 2.35 -3.21 -2.07
CA CYS A 118 2.95 -4.51 -2.36
C CYS A 118 1.96 -5.61 -1.96
N VAL A 119 1.56 -6.43 -2.91
CA VAL A 119 0.72 -7.62 -2.66
C VAL A 119 1.41 -8.87 -3.20
N LEU A 120 1.76 -9.82 -2.36
CA LEU A 120 2.36 -11.09 -2.74
C LEU A 120 1.28 -12.04 -3.28
N ILE A 121 1.34 -12.33 -4.58
CA ILE A 121 0.41 -13.23 -5.26
C ILE A 121 1.22 -14.31 -5.95
N ASN A 122 1.02 -15.57 -5.53
CA ASN A 122 1.69 -16.74 -6.12
C ASN A 122 3.22 -16.61 -6.20
N GLY A 123 3.85 -16.01 -5.18
CA GLY A 123 5.31 -15.85 -5.11
C GLY A 123 5.86 -14.66 -5.90
N ALA A 124 5.02 -13.80 -6.48
CA ALA A 124 5.41 -12.55 -7.12
C ALA A 124 4.71 -11.36 -6.45
N PHE A 125 5.41 -10.24 -6.31
CA PHE A 125 4.80 -9.00 -5.82
C PHE A 125 4.08 -8.28 -6.96
N LEU A 126 2.79 -8.02 -6.77
CA LEU A 126 2.03 -7.03 -7.50
C LEU A 126 2.28 -5.67 -6.84
N GLU A 127 2.96 -4.78 -7.56
CA GLU A 127 3.27 -3.41 -7.11
C GLU A 127 2.25 -2.44 -7.71
N THR A 128 1.58 -1.66 -6.87
CA THR A 128 0.61 -0.64 -7.30
C THR A 128 0.98 0.73 -6.73
N THR A 129 1.32 1.69 -7.58
CA THR A 129 1.56 3.07 -7.13
C THR A 129 0.24 3.76 -6.78
N LEU A 130 0.18 4.35 -5.59
CA LEU A 130 -0.95 5.07 -5.02
C LEU A 130 -0.52 6.48 -4.65
N THR A 131 -1.46 7.43 -4.67
CA THR A 131 -1.20 8.83 -4.31
C THR A 131 -1.89 9.14 -2.98
N CYS A 132 -1.19 9.85 -2.11
CA CYS A 132 -1.75 10.42 -0.89
C CYS A 132 -2.81 11.48 -1.22
N PRO A 133 -3.81 11.66 -0.32
CA PRO A 133 -4.71 12.81 -0.40
C PRO A 133 -3.95 14.14 -0.51
N THR A 134 -4.53 15.09 -1.23
CA THR A 134 -3.92 16.41 -1.45
C THR A 134 -3.47 17.06 -0.15
N GLY A 135 -2.21 17.50 -0.10
CA GLY A 135 -1.62 18.13 1.09
C GLY A 135 -1.18 17.16 2.18
N THR A 136 -1.12 15.86 1.91
CA THR A 136 -0.55 14.86 2.81
C THR A 136 0.55 14.07 2.13
N PHE A 137 1.48 13.53 2.90
CA PHE A 137 2.69 12.90 2.40
C PHE A 137 2.91 11.55 3.08
N TYR A 138 3.35 10.55 2.32
CA TYR A 138 3.54 9.20 2.80
C TYR A 138 4.73 9.12 3.77
N ASN A 139 4.46 8.72 5.01
CA ASN A 139 5.46 8.47 6.03
C ASN A 139 5.82 6.98 6.06
N PRO A 140 7.04 6.57 5.68
CA PRO A 140 7.43 5.16 5.65
C PRO A 140 7.53 4.51 7.04
N ASN A 141 7.59 5.31 8.12
CA ASN A 141 7.65 4.78 9.49
C ASN A 141 6.27 4.38 10.01
N THR A 142 5.23 5.15 9.65
CA THR A 142 3.85 4.91 10.08
C THR A 142 3.01 4.21 9.02
N THR A 143 3.50 4.18 7.77
CA THR A 143 2.81 3.67 6.57
C THR A 143 1.53 4.42 6.22
N LEU A 144 1.41 5.68 6.67
CA LEU A 144 0.23 6.54 6.49
C LEU A 144 0.58 7.83 5.73
N CYS A 145 -0.44 8.44 5.12
CA CYS A 145 -0.33 9.78 4.57
C CYS A 145 -0.61 10.83 5.67
N GLU A 146 0.38 11.66 5.96
CA GLU A 146 0.36 12.61 7.07
C GLU A 146 0.57 14.04 6.56
N VAL A 147 -0.18 15.00 7.11
CA VAL A 147 -0.06 16.42 6.73
C VAL A 147 1.28 17.06 7.15
N ASN A 148 1.87 16.55 8.24
CA ASN A 148 3.09 17.12 8.82
C ASN A 148 4.35 16.31 8.50
N TYR A 149 4.25 15.27 7.66
CA TYR A 149 5.42 14.50 7.28
C TYR A 149 6.29 15.33 6.33
N VAL A 150 7.54 15.55 6.74
CA VAL A 150 8.54 16.21 5.90
C VAL A 150 9.22 15.12 5.09
N CYS A 151 9.05 15.17 3.78
CA CYS A 151 9.67 14.23 2.85
C CYS A 151 11.19 14.37 2.90
N ALA A 152 11.83 13.53 3.71
CA ALA A 152 13.27 13.40 3.75
C ALA A 152 13.69 12.25 2.85
N PHE A 153 14.43 12.56 1.78
CA PHE A 153 14.93 11.53 0.89
C PHE A 153 15.92 10.62 1.65
N THR A 154 15.67 9.31 1.63
CA THR A 154 16.53 8.28 2.23
C THR A 154 16.90 7.23 1.18
N CYS A 155 18.15 6.82 1.18
CA CYS A 155 18.63 5.82 0.24
C CYS A 155 18.16 4.42 0.64
N THR A 156 17.30 3.81 -0.18
CA THR A 156 16.84 2.41 -0.05
C THR A 156 17.44 1.48 -1.10
N ALA A 157 18.03 2.05 -2.16
CA ALA A 157 18.69 1.33 -3.24
C ALA A 157 19.92 2.10 -3.74
N ALA A 158 20.90 1.39 -4.32
CA ALA A 158 22.04 2.03 -4.96
C ALA A 158 21.60 2.71 -6.27
N GLY A 159 22.14 3.88 -6.56
CA GLY A 159 21.85 4.61 -7.79
C GLY A 159 21.70 6.11 -7.61
N ARG A 160 21.19 6.77 -8.65
CA ARG A 160 20.91 8.21 -8.65
C ARG A 160 19.42 8.44 -8.51
N PHE A 161 19.02 9.44 -7.74
CA PHE A 161 17.62 9.76 -7.45
C PHE A 161 17.43 11.28 -7.49
N ALA A 162 16.26 11.73 -7.94
CA ALA A 162 15.99 13.17 -8.02
C ALA A 162 15.99 13.79 -6.62
N ASN A 163 16.54 15.00 -6.49
CA ASN A 163 16.32 15.78 -5.29
C ASN A 163 14.99 16.52 -5.44
N SER A 164 14.00 16.02 -4.73
CA SER A 164 12.65 16.54 -4.76
C SER A 164 12.44 17.87 -4.05
N ALA A 165 13.30 18.17 -3.08
CA ALA A 165 13.30 19.45 -2.40
C ALA A 165 13.82 20.58 -3.31
N ASP A 166 14.47 20.22 -4.42
CA ASP A 166 14.97 21.17 -5.41
C ASP A 166 13.97 21.38 -6.55
N THR A 167 13.22 22.46 -6.45
CA THR A 167 12.23 22.89 -7.46
C THR A 167 12.84 23.30 -8.80
N THR A 168 14.17 23.41 -8.90
CA THR A 168 14.88 23.69 -10.15
C THR A 168 15.38 22.42 -10.85
N CYS A 169 15.21 21.25 -10.21
CA CYS A 169 15.73 19.95 -10.67
C CYS A 169 17.25 19.95 -10.93
N GLN A 170 18.01 20.91 -10.40
CA GLN A 170 19.46 20.97 -10.62
C GLN A 170 20.22 19.96 -9.77
N THR A 171 19.64 19.48 -8.68
CA THR A 171 20.31 18.59 -7.75
C THR A 171 19.69 17.20 -7.75
N TYR A 172 20.53 16.22 -7.41
CA TYR A 172 20.16 14.81 -7.30
C TYR A 172 20.96 14.17 -6.19
N TYR A 173 20.47 13.05 -5.68
CA TYR A 173 21.17 12.23 -4.71
C TYR A 173 21.83 11.02 -5.38
N LEU A 174 23.07 10.74 -5.01
CA LEU A 174 23.76 9.48 -5.31
C LEU A 174 23.78 8.62 -4.04
N CYS A 175 23.19 7.44 -4.13
CA CYS A 175 23.18 6.41 -3.10
C CYS A 175 24.19 5.32 -3.44
N VAL A 176 25.15 5.09 -2.56
CA VAL A 176 26.21 4.08 -2.72
C VAL A 176 26.05 3.00 -1.66
N LEU A 177 25.92 1.73 -2.08
CA LEU A 177 25.86 0.57 -1.18
C LEU A 177 27.24 0.33 -0.56
N THR A 178 27.28 0.22 0.76
CA THR A 178 28.48 -0.12 1.52
C THR A 178 28.62 -1.63 1.68
N THR A 179 29.81 -2.08 2.07
CA THR A 179 30.07 -3.48 2.41
C THR A 179 29.26 -3.97 3.62
N THR A 180 28.71 -3.07 4.43
CA THR A 180 27.86 -3.38 5.58
C THR A 180 26.37 -3.50 5.23
N GLY A 181 26.00 -3.37 3.95
CA GLY A 181 24.60 -3.44 3.50
C GLY A 181 23.80 -2.16 3.75
N THR A 182 24.45 -1.06 4.13
CA THR A 182 23.84 0.25 4.33
C THR A 182 24.13 1.17 3.14
N TYR A 183 23.43 2.29 3.03
CA TYR A 183 23.66 3.26 1.95
C TYR A 183 24.28 4.55 2.47
N ILE A 184 25.31 5.04 1.77
CA ILE A 184 25.81 6.41 1.92
C ILE A 184 25.14 7.28 0.85
N GLN A 185 24.64 8.44 1.28
CA GLN A 185 23.97 9.42 0.43
C GLN A 185 24.89 10.63 0.16
N TYR A 186 24.94 11.07 -1.08
CA TYR A 186 25.62 12.29 -1.50
C TYR A 186 24.66 13.16 -2.32
N GLN A 187 24.64 14.46 -2.10
CA GLN A 187 23.92 15.40 -2.96
C GLN A 187 24.88 15.99 -3.99
N TYR A 188 24.48 16.03 -5.26
CA TYR A 188 25.25 16.57 -6.37
C TYR A 188 24.41 17.54 -7.19
N ASN A 189 25.09 18.50 -7.82
CA ASN A 189 24.51 19.36 -8.84
C ASN A 189 24.77 18.77 -10.23
N CYS A 190 23.78 18.88 -11.11
CA CYS A 190 23.94 18.64 -12.53
C CYS A 190 24.88 19.69 -13.14
N PRO A 191 25.75 19.29 -14.08
CA PRO A 191 26.70 20.20 -14.69
C PRO A 191 26.01 21.19 -15.63
N THR A 192 26.55 22.40 -15.71
CA THR A 192 26.10 23.46 -16.64
C THR A 192 24.61 23.82 -16.46
N ILE A 193 23.85 23.90 -17.57
CA ILE A 193 22.41 24.19 -17.59
C ILE A 193 21.54 22.92 -17.59
N SER A 194 22.14 21.75 -17.43
CA SER A 194 21.40 20.49 -17.43
C SER A 194 20.63 20.29 -16.12
N VAL A 195 19.51 19.58 -16.20
CA VAL A 195 18.66 19.23 -15.05
C VAL A 195 18.56 17.72 -14.92
N PHE A 196 18.34 17.23 -13.71
CA PHE A 196 18.23 15.82 -13.44
C PHE A 196 16.89 15.27 -13.92
N SER A 197 16.93 14.26 -14.78
CA SER A 197 15.76 13.52 -15.23
C SER A 197 15.51 12.31 -14.31
N PRO A 198 14.38 12.24 -13.58
CA PRO A 198 14.05 11.09 -12.74
C PRO A 198 13.78 9.81 -13.55
N VAL A 199 13.39 9.96 -14.83
CA VAL A 199 13.11 8.84 -15.74
C VAL A 199 14.39 8.18 -16.19
N THR A 200 15.36 8.96 -16.68
CA THR A 200 16.62 8.43 -17.22
C THR A 200 17.71 8.28 -16.16
N ARG A 201 17.50 8.81 -14.95
CA ARG A 201 18.47 8.87 -13.85
C ARG A 201 19.77 9.61 -14.21
N MET A 202 19.68 10.56 -15.15
CA MET A 202 20.82 11.33 -15.67
C MET A 202 20.52 12.82 -15.75
N CYS A 203 21.58 13.62 -15.71
CA CYS A 203 21.50 15.04 -16.03
C CYS A 203 21.38 15.22 -17.54
N THR A 204 20.37 15.95 -18.00
CA THR A 204 20.10 16.20 -19.42
C THR A 204 19.54 17.61 -19.62
N THR A 205 19.70 18.14 -20.83
CA THR A 205 19.08 19.40 -21.25
C THR A 205 17.68 19.22 -21.85
N SER A 206 17.25 17.97 -22.07
CA SER A 206 15.97 17.63 -22.70
C SER A 206 14.83 17.40 -21.71
N TYR A 207 15.12 17.33 -20.41
CA TYR A 207 14.09 17.15 -19.39
C TYR A 207 13.52 18.50 -18.97
N THR A 208 12.19 18.63 -19.03
CA THR A 208 11.48 19.81 -18.55
C THR A 208 11.16 19.63 -17.07
N CYS A 209 11.83 20.40 -16.21
CA CYS A 209 11.54 20.40 -14.78
C CYS A 209 10.10 20.90 -14.55
N PRO A 210 9.23 20.16 -13.83
CA PRO A 210 7.91 20.64 -13.47
C PRO A 210 8.05 21.85 -12.56
N THR A 211 7.62 23.03 -13.00
CA THR A 211 7.57 24.20 -12.13
C THR A 211 6.50 23.98 -11.06
N ALA A 212 6.85 24.14 -9.78
CA ALA A 212 5.86 24.23 -8.71
C ALA A 212 4.86 25.33 -9.08
N SER A 213 3.58 24.98 -9.27
CA SER A 213 2.54 25.99 -9.46
C SER A 213 2.40 26.75 -8.16
N GLY A 214 2.75 28.04 -8.18
CA GLY A 214 2.42 28.98 -7.11
C GLY A 214 0.92 29.19 -6.97
#